data_AF-A0ABD0PET8-F1
#
_entry.id   AF-A0ABD0PET8-F1
#
_cell.length_a   1.000
_cell.length_b   1.000
_cell.length_c   1.000
_cell.angle_alpha   90.00
_cell.angle_beta   90.00
_cell.angle_gamma   90.00
#
_symmetry.space_group_name_H-M   'P 1'
#
loop_
_entity.id
_entity.type
_entity.pdbx_description
1 polymer ?
#
loop_
_entity_poly.entity_id
_entity_poly.type
_entity_poly.pdbx_seq_one_letter_code
_entity_poly.pdbx_strand_id
1 'polypeptide(L)'
;IPDLLSEEEVDGVRKAVRSEVRELGLLDNDENCWSFFMNRVRQQLKVVLCMSPVGNSLRLHARRFPALLNCTTLDWFQEWPLEALQSVSFKFLQDIPSIQ
;
A
#
# COMPACT_ATOMS: atom_id res chain seq x y z
N ILE A 1 -1.27 -5.11 13.38
CA ILE A 1 0.08 -5.36 13.92
C ILE A 1 -0.05 -5.17 15.42
N PRO A 2 0.18 -6.20 16.24
CA PRO A 2 0.16 -6.06 17.70
C PRO A 2 1.12 -4.92 18.11
N ASP A 3 0.71 -4.13 19.09
CA ASP A 3 1.54 -3.07 19.70
C ASP A 3 2.02 -1.98 18.73
N LEU A 4 1.34 -1.82 17.58
CA LEU A 4 1.61 -0.70 16.66
C LEU A 4 1.20 0.64 17.25
N LEU A 5 0.14 0.65 18.05
CA LEU A 5 -0.41 1.81 18.73
C LEU A 5 -0.39 1.56 20.23
N SER A 6 0.00 2.58 20.99
CA SER A 6 -0.14 2.61 22.44
C SER A 6 -1.61 2.64 22.86
N GLU A 7 -1.89 2.29 24.12
CA GLU A 7 -3.26 2.34 24.64
C GLU A 7 -3.86 3.75 24.57
N GLU A 8 -3.05 4.80 24.77
CA GLU A 8 -3.46 6.20 24.65
C GLU A 8 -3.87 6.55 23.21
N GLU A 9 -3.10 6.10 22.22
CA GLU A 9 -3.43 6.31 20.81
C GLU A 9 -4.70 5.55 20.41
N VAL A 10 -4.90 4.33 20.92
CA VAL A 10 -6.12 3.55 20.66
C VAL A 10 -7.36 4.25 21.25
N ASP A 11 -7.28 4.76 22.47
CA ASP A 11 -8.36 5.53 23.08
C ASP A 11 -8.64 6.84 22.32
N GLY A 12 -7.58 7.53 21.90
CA GLY A 12 -7.67 8.71 21.04
C GLY A 12 -8.42 8.42 19.72
N VAL A 13 -8.10 7.31 19.06
CA VAL A 13 -8.79 6.86 17.83
C VAL A 13 -10.25 6.55 18.11
N ARG A 14 -10.57 5.80 19.18
CA ARG A 14 -11.96 5.48 19.55
C ARG A 14 -12.79 6.73 19.79
N LYS A 15 -12.21 7.72 20.49
CA LYS A 15 -12.85 9.02 20.72
C LYS A 15 -13.10 9.78 19.42
N ALA A 16 -12.12 9.79 18.51
CA ALA A 16 -12.22 10.51 17.25
C ALA A 16 -13.34 9.96 16.34
N VAL A 17 -13.51 8.65 16.27
CA VAL A 17 -14.52 8.03 15.37
C VAL A 17 -15.91 7.89 16.01
N ARG A 18 -16.06 8.16 17.31
CA ARG A 18 -17.29 7.88 18.08
C ARG A 18 -18.52 8.62 17.52
N SER A 19 -18.36 9.88 17.13
CA SER A 19 -19.45 10.67 16.53
C SER A 19 -19.92 10.04 15.22
N GLU A 20 -18.98 9.65 14.36
CA GLU A 20 -19.28 9.05 13.06
C GLU A 20 -20.00 7.70 13.20
N VAL A 21 -19.58 6.88 14.17
CA VAL A 21 -20.24 5.59 14.47
C VAL A 21 -21.69 5.82 14.89
N ARG A 22 -21.95 6.85 15.71
CA ARG A 22 -23.31 7.24 16.13
C ARG A 22 -24.14 7.77 14.96
N GLU A 23 -23.55 8.58 14.09
CA GLU A 23 -24.21 9.11 12.89
C GLU A 23 -24.61 8.00 11.90
N LEU A 24 -23.84 6.92 11.86
CA LEU A 24 -24.15 5.71 11.10
C LEU A 24 -25.22 4.81 11.77
N GLY A 25 -25.77 5.23 12.91
CA GLY A 25 -26.80 4.50 13.64
C GLY A 25 -26.29 3.25 14.38
N LEU A 26 -24.97 3.09 14.52
CA LEU A 26 -24.37 2.00 15.27
C LEU A 26 -24.23 2.37 16.75
N LEU A 27 -24.20 1.35 17.62
CA LEU A 27 -23.88 1.55 19.03
C LEU A 27 -22.43 2.03 19.16
N ASP A 28 -22.21 3.11 19.89
CA ASP A 28 -20.91 3.79 20.01
C ASP A 28 -19.99 3.17 21.09
N ASN A 29 -20.07 1.85 21.25
CA ASN A 29 -19.17 1.10 22.13
C ASN A 29 -17.76 0.98 21.54
N ASP A 30 -16.79 0.64 22.39
CA ASP A 30 -15.38 0.58 22.02
C ASP A 30 -15.08 -0.43 20.91
N GLU A 31 -15.78 -1.56 20.90
CA GLU A 31 -15.64 -2.61 19.88
C GLU A 31 -16.08 -2.13 18.50
N ASN A 32 -17.23 -1.47 18.41
CA ASN A 32 -17.75 -0.92 17.16
C ASN A 32 -16.89 0.22 16.66
N CYS A 33 -16.43 1.12 17.53
CA CYS A 33 -15.52 2.20 17.17
C CYS A 33 -14.20 1.64 16.60
N TRP A 34 -13.65 0.62 17.25
CA TRP A 34 -12.42 -0.01 16.78
C TRP A 34 -12.61 -0.76 15.45
N SER A 35 -13.70 -1.52 15.32
CA SER A 35 -14.05 -2.24 14.10
C SER A 35 -14.25 -1.27 12.92
N PHE A 36 -14.96 -0.16 13.16
CA PHE A 36 -15.18 0.90 12.19
C PHE A 36 -13.86 1.50 11.69
N PHE A 37 -12.99 1.90 12.61
CA PHE A 37 -11.67 2.42 12.27
C PHE A 37 -10.85 1.40 11.46
N MET A 38 -10.80 0.15 11.91
CA MET A 38 -10.04 -0.90 11.22
C MET A 38 -10.57 -1.17 9.81
N ASN A 39 -11.89 -1.11 9.61
CA ASN A 39 -12.48 -1.26 8.28
C ASN A 39 -12.14 -0.07 7.37
N ARG A 40 -12.17 1.15 7.90
CA ARG A 40 -11.73 2.35 7.19
C ARG A 40 -10.26 2.23 6.76
N VAL A 41 -9.37 1.81 7.66
CA VAL A 41 -7.95 1.58 7.35
C VAL A 41 -7.78 0.57 6.23
N ARG A 42 -8.48 -0.58 6.27
CA ARG A 42 -8.41 -1.60 5.20
C ARG A 42 -8.87 -1.08 3.84
N GLN A 43 -9.87 -0.20 3.82
CA GLN A 43 -10.40 0.35 2.58
C GLN A 43 -9.47 1.42 1.99
N GLN A 44 -8.90 2.28 2.83
CA GLN A 44 -8.17 3.47 2.40
C GLN A 44 -6.65 3.30 2.30
N LEU A 45 -6.04 2.46 3.14
CA LEU A 45 -4.60 2.23 3.10
C LEU A 45 -4.25 1.22 2.00
N LYS A 46 -3.47 1.67 1.01
CA LYS A 46 -2.86 0.83 -0.02
C LYS A 46 -1.36 0.89 0.11
N VAL A 47 -0.71 -0.26 0.21
CA VAL A 47 0.74 -0.39 0.35
C VAL A 47 1.28 -1.11 -0.87
N VAL A 48 2.25 -0.50 -1.56
CA VAL A 48 2.96 -1.10 -2.69
C VAL A 48 4.40 -1.34 -2.28
N LEU A 49 4.90 -2.54 -2.57
CA LEU A 49 6.26 -2.95 -2.25
C LEU A 49 7.02 -3.21 -3.55
N CYS A 50 8.09 -2.46 -3.78
CA CYS A 50 8.98 -2.68 -4.91
C CYS A 50 10.19 -3.50 -4.44
N MET A 51 10.34 -4.71 -5.00
CA MET A 51 11.45 -5.59 -4.65
C MET A 51 12.20 -6.01 -5.91
N SER A 52 13.52 -6.01 -5.83
CA SER A 52 14.33 -6.55 -6.93
C SER A 52 14.20 -8.08 -6.97
N PRO A 53 13.97 -8.66 -8.15
CA PRO A 53 14.02 -10.10 -8.31
C PRO A 53 15.44 -10.65 -8.34
N VAL A 54 16.44 -9.77 -8.46
CA VAL A 54 17.85 -10.15 -8.51
C VAL A 54 18.37 -10.43 -7.11
N GLY A 55 19.03 -11.58 -6.93
CA GLY A 55 19.62 -12.00 -5.67
C GLY A 55 18.66 -12.78 -4.76
N ASN A 56 19.01 -12.88 -3.46
CA ASN A 56 18.33 -13.78 -2.52
C ASN A 56 17.31 -13.08 -1.60
N SER A 57 17.28 -11.75 -1.56
CA SER A 57 16.50 -10.99 -0.58
C SER A 57 14.99 -11.19 -0.74
N LEU A 58 14.47 -11.12 -1.97
CA LEU A 58 13.04 -11.38 -2.25
C LEU A 58 12.63 -12.78 -1.78
N ARG A 59 13.46 -13.80 -2.08
CA ARG A 59 13.21 -15.18 -1.65
C ARG A 59 13.20 -15.32 -0.14
N LEU A 60 14.13 -14.66 0.56
CA LEU A 60 14.20 -14.69 2.02
C LEU A 60 12.99 -13.99 2.66
N HIS A 61 12.59 -12.82 2.16
CA HIS A 61 11.43 -12.08 2.64
C HIS A 61 10.12 -12.83 2.39
N ALA A 62 9.94 -13.42 1.21
CA ALA A 62 8.75 -14.21 0.89
C ALA A 62 8.59 -15.43 1.81
N ARG A 63 9.70 -16.09 2.19
CA ARG A 63 9.68 -17.20 3.16
C ARG A 63 9.39 -16.73 4.59
N ARG A 64 9.94 -15.59 4.99
CA ARG A 64 9.75 -15.02 6.33
C ARG A 64 8.34 -14.44 6.52
N PHE A 65 7.74 -13.92 5.45
CA PHE A 65 6.45 -13.25 5.46
C PHE A 65 5.52 -13.82 4.38
N PRO A 66 4.84 -14.95 4.62
CA PRO A 66 3.97 -15.60 3.63
C PRO A 66 2.83 -14.70 3.13
N ALA A 67 2.42 -13.70 3.92
CA ALA A 67 1.42 -12.70 3.52
C ALA A 67 1.84 -11.90 2.28
N LEU A 68 3.14 -11.78 1.99
CA LEU A 68 3.63 -11.15 0.76
C LEU A 68 3.15 -11.91 -0.48
N LEU A 69 2.99 -13.24 -0.41
CA LEU A 69 2.51 -14.04 -1.54
C LEU A 69 0.99 -14.25 -1.49
N ASN A 70 0.41 -14.38 -0.29
CA ASN A 70 -1.00 -14.75 -0.14
C ASN A 70 -1.96 -13.56 -0.12
N CYS A 71 -1.48 -12.37 0.26
CA CYS A 71 -2.33 -11.19 0.49
C CYS A 71 -1.94 -9.99 -0.40
N THR A 72 -1.08 -10.19 -1.41
CA THR A 72 -0.70 -9.15 -2.36
C THR A 72 -0.91 -9.63 -3.79
N THR A 73 -0.99 -8.68 -4.73
CA THR A 73 -0.95 -8.97 -6.16
C THR A 73 0.49 -8.77 -6.65
N LEU A 74 1.03 -9.78 -7.33
CA LEU A 74 2.37 -9.69 -7.91
C LEU A 74 2.28 -9.06 -9.30
N ASP A 75 2.98 -7.96 -9.48
CA ASP A 75 3.20 -7.33 -10.77
C ASP A 75 4.69 -7.45 -11.13
N TRP A 76 5.00 -8.07 -12.27
CA TRP A 76 6.36 -8.36 -12.67
C TRP A 76 6.81 -7.47 -13.82
N PHE A 77 7.86 -6.70 -13.56
CA PHE A 77 8.45 -5.78 -14.53
C PHE A 77 9.44 -6.55 -15.41
N GLN A 78 9.05 -6.76 -16.66
CA GLN A 78 9.92 -7.33 -17.69
C GLN A 78 10.83 -6.25 -18.29
N GLU A 79 11.82 -6.71 -19.04
CA GLU A 79 12.62 -5.83 -19.90
C GLU A 79 11.70 -5.05 -20.84
N TRP A 80 12.11 -3.82 -21.16
CA TRP A 80 11.32 -2.97 -22.04
C TRP A 80 11.30 -3.55 -23.46
N PRO A 81 10.12 -3.65 -24.09
CA PRO A 81 10.04 -4.02 -25.50
C PRO A 81 10.70 -2.93 -26.36
N LEU A 82 11.11 -3.30 -27.58
CA LEU A 82 11.82 -2.41 -28.50
C LEU A 82 11.02 -1.12 -28.75
N GLU A 83 9.71 -1.23 -28.86
CA GLU A 83 8.79 -0.11 -29.10
C GLU A 83 8.82 0.88 -27.93
N ALA A 84 8.89 0.39 -26.68
CA ALA A 84 9.00 1.24 -25.50
C ALA A 84 10.35 1.95 -25.45
N LEU A 85 11.44 1.23 -25.76
CA LEU A 85 12.79 1.82 -25.86
C LEU A 85 12.83 2.92 -26.92
N GLN A 86 12.28 2.66 -28.12
CA GLN A 86 12.18 3.64 -29.20
C GLN A 86 11.32 4.84 -28.77
N SER A 87 10.12 4.61 -28.25
CA SER A 87 9.21 5.68 -27.80
C SER A 87 9.87 6.60 -26.77
N VAL A 88 10.58 6.02 -25.80
CA VAL A 88 11.27 6.80 -24.77
C VAL A 88 12.46 7.53 -25.37
N SER A 89 13.27 6.88 -26.21
CA SER A 89 14.38 7.55 -26.89
C SER A 89 13.91 8.74 -27.74
N PHE A 90 12.83 8.60 -28.53
CA PHE A 90 12.27 9.68 -29.33
C PHE A 90 11.77 10.84 -28.47
N LYS A 91 11.10 10.54 -27.34
CA LYS A 91 10.67 11.57 -26.38
C LYS A 91 11.87 12.42 -25.92
N PHE A 92 12.97 11.78 -25.54
CA PHE A 92 14.17 12.50 -25.08
C PHE A 92 14.91 13.24 -26.21
N LEU A 93 14.94 12.68 -27.42
CA LEU A 93 15.61 13.31 -28.57
C LEU A 93 14.87 14.56 -29.08
N GLN A 94 13.53 14.61 -28.95
CA GLN A 94 12.73 15.77 -29.33
C GLN A 94 13.09 17.04 -28.56
N ASP A 95 13.57 16.89 -27.33
CA ASP A 95 13.95 18.01 -26.46
C ASP A 95 15.37 18.53 -26.77
N ILE A 96 16.07 17.96 -27.77
CA ILE A 96 17.42 18.35 -28.17
C ILE A 96 17.34 19.22 -29.44
N PRO A 97 17.55 20.55 -29.34
CA PRO A 97 17.38 21.47 -30.46
C PRO A 97 18.33 21.22 -31.64
N SER A 98 19.47 20.54 -31.40
CA SER A 98 20.48 20.26 -32.42
C SER A 98 20.20 19.01 -33.27
N ILE A 99 19.12 18.28 -33.00
CA ILE A 99 18.77 17.01 -33.67
C ILE A 99 17.50 17.15 -34.54
N GLN A 100 16.87 18.33 -34.58
CA GLN A 100 15.83 18.69 -35.58
C GLN A 100 16.46 19.24 -36.86
#